data_AF-A0A3E0QJY1-F1
#
_entry.id   AF-A0A3E0QJY1-F1
#
_cell.length_a   1.000
_cell.length_b   1.000
_cell.length_c   1.000
_cell.angle_alpha   90.00
_cell.angle_beta   90.00
_cell.angle_gamma   90.00
#
_symmetry.space_group_name_H-M   'P 1'
#
loop_
_entity.id
_entity.type
_entity.pdbx_description
1 polymer ?
#
loop_
_entity_poly.entity_id
_entity_poly.type
_entity_poly.pdbx_seq_one_letter_code
_entity_poly.pdbx_strand_id
1 'polypeptide(L)'
;MNEKRYVILADKSGQLANQIVRLSHFIAHSAEHKYILYNTSFQPLLQYFVIPKSEEYAHIRLKHSSNKKLNAFLFKIVRKSSSVLQKISRKSPWHECISTYKLEVNATHLDFYDLEGSEFLTLLETKKYLILKGWKYRSRKLLPKHRELIKNFFHLAHPFARNVKQKIDEGRNESDLLIGVHIRRGDYAFFEGGKYFYQDDVYRRCMEDAQRLFANKKIKFLICSNEAVNPVSFTGLDFVNGTGHFVEDLYSLAGCDYIIGPPSTYSMWASFYGNVPFRMIRASDDQINLEDFHVFTI
;
A
#
# COMPACT_ATOMS: atom_id res chain seq x y z
N MET A 1 -28.05 19.68 -12.17
CA MET A 1 -27.48 18.63 -11.29
C MET A 1 -26.33 17.99 -12.04
N ASN A 2 -25.08 18.11 -11.56
CA ASN A 2 -23.96 17.43 -12.22
C ASN A 2 -24.21 15.92 -12.22
N GLU A 3 -24.11 15.31 -13.39
CA GLU A 3 -24.27 13.87 -13.56
C GLU A 3 -23.19 13.13 -12.74
N LYS A 4 -23.60 12.10 -11.98
CA LYS A 4 -22.64 11.33 -11.16
C LYS A 4 -21.62 10.63 -12.05
N ARG A 5 -20.33 10.83 -11.75
CA ARG A 5 -19.18 10.19 -12.41
C ARG A 5 -18.74 8.97 -11.62
N TYR A 6 -18.21 7.96 -12.32
CA TYR A 6 -17.80 6.68 -11.74
C TYR A 6 -16.39 6.31 -12.16
N VAL A 7 -15.53 6.01 -11.20
CA VAL A 7 -14.18 5.45 -11.42
C VAL A 7 -14.15 4.04 -10.86
N ILE A 8 -13.77 3.06 -11.68
CA ILE A 8 -13.88 1.63 -11.39
C ILE A 8 -12.49 1.00 -11.48
N LEU A 9 -11.97 0.54 -10.34
CA LEU A 9 -10.74 -0.23 -10.25
C LEU A 9 -11.06 -1.71 -10.52
N ALA A 10 -10.58 -2.21 -11.65
CA ALA A 10 -11.08 -3.41 -12.31
C ALA A 10 -10.25 -4.68 -12.05
N ASP A 11 -9.01 -4.56 -11.62
CA ASP A 11 -8.08 -5.69 -11.50
C ASP A 11 -7.43 -5.76 -10.11
N LYS A 12 -7.08 -6.98 -9.71
CA LYS A 12 -6.20 -7.21 -8.56
C LYS A 12 -4.77 -6.95 -9.01
N SER A 13 -4.28 -5.72 -8.80
CA SER A 13 -2.88 -5.39 -9.08
C SER A 13 -2.01 -5.55 -7.83
N GLY A 14 -1.13 -6.56 -7.83
CA GLY A 14 -0.13 -6.77 -6.77
C GLY A 14 -0.66 -7.42 -5.48
N GLN A 15 0.14 -7.34 -4.41
CA GLN A 15 -0.16 -7.89 -3.08
C GLN A 15 -0.94 -6.87 -2.23
N LEU A 16 -1.02 -7.08 -0.90
CA LEU A 16 -1.73 -6.20 0.03
C LEU A 16 -1.32 -4.72 -0.14
N ALA A 17 -0.01 -4.44 -0.01
CA ALA A 17 0.51 -3.08 0.02
C ALA A 17 0.25 -2.32 -1.30
N ASN A 18 0.38 -2.97 -2.46
CA ASN A 18 0.06 -2.33 -3.74
C ASN A 18 -1.42 -1.97 -3.85
N GLN A 19 -2.30 -2.82 -3.32
CA GLN A 19 -3.75 -2.60 -3.37
C GLN A 19 -4.21 -1.49 -2.43
N ILE A 20 -3.69 -1.44 -1.19
CA ILE A 20 -4.01 -0.36 -0.25
C ILE A 20 -3.46 0.98 -0.75
N VAL A 21 -2.21 1.04 -1.22
CA VAL A 21 -1.62 2.27 -1.78
C VAL A 21 -2.43 2.77 -2.96
N ARG A 22 -2.74 1.91 -3.93
CA ARG A 22 -3.58 2.28 -5.08
C ARG A 22 -4.92 2.85 -4.61
N LEU A 23 -5.60 2.13 -3.72
CA LEU A 23 -6.91 2.55 -3.24
C LEU A 23 -6.82 3.88 -2.47
N SER A 24 -5.78 4.12 -1.67
CA SER A 24 -5.55 5.38 -0.96
C SER A 24 -5.45 6.60 -1.88
N HIS A 25 -4.73 6.50 -2.99
CA HIS A 25 -4.69 7.60 -3.96
C HIS A 25 -6.06 7.90 -4.56
N PHE A 26 -6.83 6.86 -4.90
CA PHE A 26 -8.17 7.05 -5.44
C PHE A 26 -9.17 7.54 -4.39
N ILE A 27 -9.01 7.17 -3.12
CA ILE A 27 -9.80 7.68 -2.00
C ILE A 27 -9.56 9.18 -1.80
N ALA A 28 -8.29 9.61 -1.77
CA ALA A 28 -7.95 11.03 -1.68
C ALA A 28 -8.51 11.81 -2.87
N HIS A 29 -8.30 11.29 -4.07
CA HIS A 29 -8.75 11.93 -5.30
C HIS A 29 -10.29 11.98 -5.41
N SER A 30 -11.00 10.94 -4.96
CA SER A 30 -12.46 10.93 -4.95
C SER A 30 -13.06 11.85 -3.90
N ALA A 31 -12.37 12.03 -2.77
CA ALA A 31 -12.76 12.99 -1.75
C ALA A 31 -12.71 14.44 -2.28
N GLU A 32 -11.76 14.75 -3.16
CA GLU A 32 -11.63 16.08 -3.79
C GLU A 32 -12.65 16.27 -4.93
N HIS A 33 -12.69 15.33 -5.88
CA HIS A 33 -13.45 15.50 -7.12
C HIS A 33 -14.87 14.90 -7.10
N LYS A 34 -15.30 14.36 -5.95
CA LYS A 34 -16.69 13.91 -5.66
C LYS A 34 -17.28 12.89 -6.64
N TYR A 35 -16.45 12.08 -7.30
CA TYR A 35 -16.92 10.93 -8.08
C TYR A 35 -17.13 9.69 -7.19
N ILE A 36 -17.92 8.74 -7.70
CA ILE A 36 -18.14 7.46 -7.03
C ILE A 36 -17.00 6.50 -7.38
N LEU A 37 -16.24 6.09 -6.36
CA LEU A 37 -15.13 5.15 -6.49
C LEU A 37 -15.63 3.72 -6.27
N TYR A 38 -15.46 2.86 -7.27
CA TYR A 38 -15.69 1.43 -7.16
C TYR A 38 -14.37 0.67 -7.18
N ASN A 39 -14.16 -0.25 -6.23
CA ASN A 39 -13.04 -1.19 -6.28
C ASN A 39 -13.57 -2.62 -6.18
N THR A 40 -13.44 -3.35 -7.28
CA THR A 40 -13.97 -4.71 -7.42
C THR A 40 -13.01 -5.79 -6.90
N SER A 41 -11.72 -5.48 -6.77
CA SER A 41 -10.69 -6.46 -6.41
C SER A 41 -10.34 -6.46 -4.92
N PHE A 42 -10.74 -5.43 -4.18
CA PHE A 42 -10.35 -5.25 -2.77
C PHE A 42 -11.17 -6.09 -1.78
N GLN A 43 -12.25 -6.72 -2.25
CA GLN A 43 -13.16 -7.49 -1.39
C GLN A 43 -12.48 -8.50 -0.45
N PRO A 44 -11.48 -9.31 -0.88
CA PRO A 44 -10.82 -10.27 0.01
C PRO A 44 -10.07 -9.64 1.18
N LEU A 45 -9.69 -8.36 1.05
CA LEU A 45 -8.95 -7.62 2.07
C LEU A 45 -9.86 -6.86 3.04
N LEU A 46 -11.16 -6.74 2.74
CA LEU A 46 -12.10 -6.00 3.59
C LEU A 46 -12.23 -6.56 5.00
N GLN A 47 -12.01 -7.86 5.17
CA GLN A 47 -12.08 -8.51 6.48
C GLN A 47 -11.04 -7.97 7.48
N TYR A 48 -9.96 -7.35 6.99
CA TYR A 48 -8.88 -6.84 7.82
C TYR A 48 -9.13 -5.42 8.33
N PHE A 49 -10.12 -4.71 7.79
CA PHE A 49 -10.32 -3.27 8.05
C PHE A 49 -11.75 -2.95 8.52
N VAL A 50 -11.86 -1.97 9.41
CA VAL A 50 -13.14 -1.38 9.79
C VAL A 50 -13.55 -0.39 8.72
N ILE A 51 -14.53 -0.75 7.89
CA ILE A 51 -15.03 0.15 6.84
C ILE A 51 -15.93 1.22 7.47
N PRO A 52 -15.54 2.50 7.44
CA PRO A 52 -16.34 3.57 8.01
C PRO A 52 -17.67 3.72 7.25
N LYS A 53 -18.75 4.08 7.97
CA LYS A 53 -20.09 4.27 7.39
C LYS A 53 -20.54 5.74 7.33
N SER A 54 -19.67 6.70 7.65
CA SER A 54 -20.02 8.11 7.63
C SER A 54 -20.17 8.66 6.20
N GLU A 55 -20.83 9.81 6.07
CA GLU A 55 -21.07 10.47 4.78
C GLU A 55 -19.78 10.76 4.00
N GLU A 56 -18.68 11.02 4.70
CA GLU A 56 -17.36 11.23 4.12
C GLU A 56 -16.92 10.08 3.21
N TYR A 57 -17.31 8.83 3.52
CA TYR A 57 -16.97 7.63 2.73
C TYR A 57 -18.13 7.17 1.84
N ALA A 58 -19.25 7.90 1.82
CA ALA A 58 -20.45 7.53 1.07
C ALA A 58 -20.26 7.57 -0.45
N HIS A 59 -19.10 7.99 -0.95
CA HIS A 59 -18.74 7.92 -2.36
C HIS A 59 -17.89 6.67 -2.72
N ILE A 60 -17.46 5.88 -1.73
CA ILE A 60 -16.62 4.70 -1.92
C ILE A 60 -17.48 3.42 -1.90
N ARG A 61 -17.24 2.51 -2.84
CA ARG A 61 -17.99 1.27 -3.05
C ARG A 61 -17.02 0.10 -3.24
N LEU A 62 -16.83 -0.66 -2.17
CA LEU A 62 -15.88 -1.80 -2.12
C LEU A 62 -16.56 -3.16 -2.22
N LYS A 63 -17.88 -3.18 -2.05
CA LYS A 63 -18.69 -4.38 -2.22
C LYS A 63 -19.30 -4.37 -3.61
N HIS A 64 -19.46 -5.56 -4.16
CA HIS A 64 -20.39 -5.75 -5.26
C HIS A 64 -21.75 -5.17 -4.87
N SER A 65 -22.33 -4.39 -5.79
CA SER A 65 -23.66 -3.82 -5.62
C SER A 65 -24.65 -4.92 -5.20
N SER A 66 -25.70 -4.60 -4.46
CA SER A 66 -26.85 -5.52 -4.32
C SER A 66 -27.49 -5.82 -5.70
N ASN A 67 -27.23 -4.98 -6.70
CA ASN A 67 -27.68 -5.16 -8.08
C ASN A 67 -26.81 -6.18 -8.83
N LYS A 68 -27.22 -7.45 -8.77
CA LYS A 68 -26.60 -8.59 -9.46
C LYS A 68 -26.38 -8.36 -10.97
N LYS A 69 -27.25 -7.59 -11.64
CA LYS A 69 -27.14 -7.30 -13.08
C LYS A 69 -26.00 -6.33 -13.41
N LEU A 70 -25.86 -5.25 -12.64
CA LEU A 70 -24.74 -4.30 -12.77
C LEU A 70 -23.40 -5.00 -12.48
N ASN A 71 -23.36 -5.88 -11.48
CA ASN A 71 -22.15 -6.65 -11.20
C ASN A 71 -21.81 -7.64 -12.31
N ALA A 72 -22.78 -8.38 -12.85
CA ALA A 72 -22.56 -9.28 -13.97
C ALA A 72 -22.09 -8.52 -15.21
N PHE A 73 -22.62 -7.32 -15.45
CA PHE A 73 -22.19 -6.43 -16.52
C PHE A 73 -20.76 -5.89 -16.30
N LEU A 74 -20.45 -5.35 -15.12
CA LEU A 74 -19.13 -4.87 -14.75
C LEU A 74 -18.09 -5.99 -14.80
N PHE A 75 -18.37 -7.17 -14.24
CA PHE A 75 -17.47 -8.33 -14.35
C PHE A 75 -17.27 -8.78 -15.79
N LYS A 76 -18.35 -8.88 -16.59
CA LYS A 76 -18.27 -9.29 -17.99
C LYS A 76 -17.51 -8.26 -18.83
N ILE A 77 -17.65 -6.97 -18.52
CA ILE A 77 -16.85 -5.88 -19.08
C ILE A 77 -15.41 -5.99 -18.65
N VAL A 78 -15.10 -6.00 -17.35
CA VAL A 78 -13.74 -6.08 -16.80
C VAL A 78 -12.95 -7.27 -17.36
N ARG A 79 -13.63 -8.42 -17.53
CA ARG A 79 -13.05 -9.67 -18.03
C ARG A 79 -12.93 -9.73 -19.57
N LYS A 80 -13.82 -9.09 -20.34
CA LYS A 80 -13.70 -8.99 -21.82
C LYS A 80 -12.98 -7.70 -22.30
N SER A 81 -12.78 -6.70 -21.44
CA SER A 81 -12.40 -5.33 -21.85
C SER A 81 -10.96 -5.15 -22.29
N SER A 82 -10.02 -6.00 -21.89
CA SER A 82 -8.64 -5.79 -22.35
C SER A 82 -8.46 -6.05 -23.85
N SER A 83 -9.31 -6.88 -24.47
CA SER A 83 -9.20 -7.19 -25.91
C SER A 83 -10.42 -6.80 -26.74
N VAL A 84 -11.61 -6.65 -26.13
CA VAL A 84 -12.85 -6.35 -26.87
C VAL A 84 -13.25 -4.88 -26.79
N LEU A 85 -13.00 -4.16 -25.69
CA LEU A 85 -13.40 -2.74 -25.58
C LEU A 85 -12.49 -1.77 -26.34
N GLN A 86 -11.22 -2.11 -26.55
CA GLN A 86 -10.37 -1.43 -27.54
C GLN A 86 -10.84 -1.67 -28.98
N LYS A 87 -11.60 -2.75 -29.23
CA LYS A 87 -12.14 -3.13 -30.55
C LYS A 87 -13.60 -2.75 -30.76
N ILE A 88 -14.33 -2.38 -29.70
CA ILE A 88 -15.67 -1.82 -29.86
C ILE A 88 -15.48 -0.50 -30.61
N SER A 89 -16.29 -0.30 -31.63
CA SER A 89 -16.14 0.79 -32.58
C SER A 89 -16.27 2.15 -31.89
N ARG A 90 -15.40 3.10 -32.25
CA ARG A 90 -15.55 4.55 -31.97
C ARG A 90 -16.93 5.13 -32.34
N LYS A 91 -17.74 4.41 -33.13
CA LYS A 91 -19.10 4.77 -33.55
C LYS A 91 -20.23 4.27 -32.63
N SER A 92 -19.91 3.54 -31.55
CA SER A 92 -20.91 3.10 -30.58
C SER A 92 -21.25 4.23 -29.60
N PRO A 93 -22.53 4.51 -29.30
CA PRO A 93 -22.92 5.53 -28.29
C PRO A 93 -22.25 5.31 -26.92
N TRP A 94 -21.89 4.07 -26.61
CA TRP A 94 -21.22 3.70 -25.36
C TRP A 94 -19.76 4.15 -25.28
N HIS A 95 -19.10 4.46 -26.41
CA HIS A 95 -17.73 5.00 -26.43
C HIS A 95 -17.66 6.46 -25.97
N GLU A 96 -18.74 7.21 -26.14
CA GLU A 96 -18.83 8.59 -25.67
C GLU A 96 -18.81 8.62 -24.14
N CYS A 97 -19.52 7.70 -23.48
CA CYS A 97 -19.69 7.67 -22.02
C CYS A 97 -18.68 6.83 -21.24
N ILE A 98 -18.00 5.85 -21.86
CA ILE A 98 -17.11 4.89 -21.19
C ILE A 98 -15.70 5.01 -21.74
N SER A 99 -14.70 4.96 -20.85
CA SER A 99 -13.30 4.79 -21.26
C SER A 99 -12.61 3.74 -20.39
N THR A 100 -11.75 2.94 -21.04
CA THR A 100 -10.95 1.92 -20.37
C THR A 100 -9.48 2.28 -20.50
N TYR A 101 -8.81 2.43 -19.37
CA TYR A 101 -7.39 2.75 -19.32
C TYR A 101 -6.63 1.58 -18.69
N LYS A 102 -5.62 1.09 -19.40
CA LYS A 102 -4.69 0.07 -18.90
C LYS A 102 -3.31 0.69 -18.98
N LEU A 103 -2.71 0.98 -17.84
CA LEU A 103 -1.29 1.23 -17.77
C LEU A 103 -0.59 -0.10 -18.01
N GLU A 104 -0.08 -0.28 -19.23
CA GLU A 104 0.88 -1.34 -19.52
C GLU A 104 2.21 -0.94 -18.89
N VAL A 105 2.82 -1.88 -18.19
CA VAL A 105 4.12 -1.68 -17.56
C VAL A 105 5.15 -1.70 -18.69
N ASN A 106 5.44 -0.54 -19.27
CA ASN A 106 6.69 -0.38 -20.01
C ASN A 106 7.85 -0.38 -19.00
N ALA A 107 8.95 -1.00 -19.39
CA ALA A 107 10.09 -1.40 -18.56
C ALA A 107 10.92 -0.25 -17.95
N THR A 108 10.38 0.96 -17.89
CA THR A 108 10.93 2.09 -17.14
C THR A 108 10.20 2.17 -15.80
N HIS A 109 10.90 1.76 -14.74
CA HIS A 109 10.35 1.51 -13.40
C HIS A 109 9.87 2.77 -12.65
N LEU A 110 9.77 3.93 -13.30
CA LEU A 110 9.54 5.24 -12.68
C LEU A 110 8.25 5.97 -13.13
N ASP A 111 7.56 5.50 -14.18
CA ASP A 111 6.40 6.23 -14.69
C ASP A 111 5.13 5.90 -13.86
N PHE A 112 4.65 6.92 -13.14
CA PHE A 112 3.35 6.92 -12.49
C PHE A 112 2.37 7.73 -13.32
N TYR A 113 1.12 7.29 -13.36
CA TYR A 113 0.05 8.06 -13.97
C TYR A 113 -0.49 9.06 -12.94
N ASP A 114 -0.33 10.35 -13.23
CA ASP A 114 -0.77 11.44 -12.38
C ASP A 114 -2.28 11.62 -12.49
N LEU A 115 -2.98 11.35 -11.38
CA LEU A 115 -4.42 11.57 -11.27
C LEU A 115 -4.78 13.06 -11.26
N GLU A 116 -3.83 13.93 -10.90
CA GLU A 116 -4.03 15.38 -10.85
C GLU A 116 -3.68 16.06 -12.19
N GLY A 117 -3.20 15.28 -13.16
CA GLY A 117 -2.86 15.76 -14.50
C GLY A 117 -4.10 16.12 -15.31
N SER A 118 -3.95 17.11 -16.18
CA SER A 118 -5.03 17.59 -17.06
C SER A 118 -5.65 16.48 -17.91
N GLU A 119 -4.88 15.47 -18.30
CA GLU A 119 -5.38 14.30 -19.03
C GLU A 119 -6.43 13.53 -18.21
N PHE A 120 -6.14 13.19 -16.95
CA PHE A 120 -7.09 12.46 -16.10
C PHE A 120 -8.31 13.30 -15.76
N LEU A 121 -8.12 14.59 -15.47
CA LEU A 121 -9.23 15.50 -15.18
C LEU A 121 -10.16 15.64 -16.39
N THR A 122 -9.60 15.78 -17.60
CA THR A 122 -10.39 15.79 -18.84
C THR A 122 -11.17 14.49 -19.02
N LEU A 123 -10.55 13.33 -18.75
CA LEU A 123 -11.24 12.04 -18.79
C LEU A 123 -12.38 11.98 -17.76
N LEU A 124 -12.16 12.48 -16.55
CA LEU A 124 -13.16 12.50 -15.48
C LEU A 124 -14.33 13.43 -15.80
N GLU A 125 -14.07 14.57 -16.44
CA GLU A 125 -15.09 15.53 -16.86
C GLU A 125 -15.91 15.04 -18.04
N THR A 126 -15.26 14.38 -19.02
CA THR A 126 -15.91 13.97 -20.27
C THR A 126 -16.57 12.59 -20.18
N LYS A 127 -16.09 11.69 -19.32
CA LYS A 127 -16.55 10.30 -19.26
C LYS A 127 -17.40 10.02 -18.04
N LYS A 128 -18.52 9.34 -18.24
CA LYS A 128 -19.41 8.93 -17.14
C LYS A 128 -18.80 7.77 -16.35
N TYR A 129 -18.15 6.85 -17.04
CA TYR A 129 -17.51 5.67 -16.45
C TYR A 129 -16.05 5.55 -16.91
N LEU A 130 -15.12 5.59 -15.96
CA LEU A 130 -13.71 5.30 -16.16
C LEU A 130 -13.35 3.95 -15.55
N ILE A 131 -12.88 3.02 -16.37
CA ILE A 131 -12.48 1.69 -15.94
C ILE A 131 -10.96 1.60 -16.00
N LEU A 132 -10.32 1.45 -14.85
CA LEU A 132 -8.87 1.53 -14.70
C LEU A 132 -8.28 0.18 -14.32
N LYS A 133 -7.16 -0.17 -14.97
CA LYS A 133 -6.34 -1.35 -14.68
C LYS A 133 -4.91 -0.95 -14.33
N GLY A 134 -4.24 -1.72 -13.47
CA GLY A 134 -2.88 -1.45 -13.00
C GLY A 134 -2.84 -0.70 -11.66
N TRP A 135 -1.63 -0.48 -11.12
CA TRP A 135 -1.44 0.08 -9.76
C TRP A 135 -0.59 1.34 -9.65
N LYS A 136 0.00 1.81 -10.77
CA LYS A 136 0.90 2.98 -10.79
C LYS A 136 0.17 4.33 -10.88
N TYR A 137 -1.08 4.42 -10.40
CA TYR A 137 -1.82 5.69 -10.33
C TYR A 137 -1.42 6.43 -9.06
N ARG A 138 -1.11 7.73 -9.17
CA ARG A 138 -0.68 8.54 -8.04
C ARG A 138 -1.41 9.88 -8.01
N SER A 139 -1.76 10.31 -6.80
CA SER A 139 -2.20 11.67 -6.50
C SER A 139 -1.30 12.18 -5.38
N ARG A 140 -0.18 12.81 -5.77
CA ARG A 140 0.90 13.18 -4.85
C ARG A 140 0.54 14.32 -3.91
N LYS A 141 -0.30 15.26 -4.32
CA LYS A 141 -0.70 16.40 -3.47
C LYS A 141 -1.90 16.04 -2.62
N LEU A 142 -2.86 15.28 -3.16
CA LEU A 142 -4.08 14.95 -2.41
C LEU A 142 -3.86 13.84 -1.38
N LEU A 143 -2.95 12.89 -1.62
CA LEU A 143 -2.67 11.83 -0.64
C LEU A 143 -2.28 12.38 0.75
N PRO A 144 -1.27 13.27 0.90
CA PRO A 144 -0.95 13.85 2.20
C PRO A 144 -2.07 14.75 2.73
N LYS A 145 -2.77 15.50 1.86
CA LYS A 145 -3.92 16.33 2.24
C LYS A 145 -5.04 15.52 2.91
N HIS A 146 -5.30 14.30 2.43
CA HIS A 146 -6.35 13.41 2.93
C HIS A 146 -5.84 12.26 3.81
N ARG A 147 -4.66 12.42 4.42
CA ARG A 147 -4.01 11.36 5.20
C ARG A 147 -4.90 10.78 6.31
N GLU A 148 -5.59 11.61 7.09
CA GLU A 148 -6.43 11.14 8.19
C GLU A 148 -7.67 10.39 7.70
N LEU A 149 -8.28 10.84 6.60
CA LEU A 149 -9.37 10.12 5.93
C LEU A 149 -8.89 8.73 5.48
N ILE A 150 -7.70 8.62 4.89
CA ILE A 150 -7.09 7.35 4.47
C ILE A 150 -6.83 6.45 5.69
N LYS A 151 -6.22 6.98 6.76
CA LYS A 151 -5.91 6.20 7.96
C LYS A 151 -7.17 5.64 8.62
N ASN A 152 -8.21 6.46 8.74
CA ASN A 152 -9.49 6.03 9.29
C ASN A 152 -10.13 4.92 8.46
N PHE A 153 -10.02 5.01 7.13
CA PHE A 153 -10.52 3.97 6.23
C PHE A 153 -9.78 2.63 6.36
N PHE A 154 -8.47 2.67 6.56
CA PHE A 154 -7.62 1.49 6.73
C PHE A 154 -7.34 1.17 8.21
N HIS A 155 -8.23 1.54 9.12
CA HIS A 155 -8.14 1.13 10.51
C HIS A 155 -8.38 -0.38 10.63
N LEU A 156 -7.56 -1.09 11.41
CA LEU A 156 -7.66 -2.54 11.54
C LEU A 156 -8.93 -2.98 12.25
N ALA A 157 -9.53 -4.06 11.75
CA ALA A 157 -10.62 -4.75 12.44
C ALA A 157 -10.09 -5.65 13.57
N HIS A 158 -10.97 -6.02 14.51
CA HIS A 158 -10.71 -7.17 15.38
C HIS A 158 -10.73 -8.48 14.57
N PRO A 159 -9.88 -9.47 14.91
CA PRO A 159 -8.91 -9.49 16.01
C PRO A 159 -7.56 -8.83 15.69
N PHE A 160 -7.27 -8.51 14.43
CA PHE A 160 -5.96 -8.03 13.97
C PHE A 160 -5.43 -6.84 14.78
N ALA A 161 -6.29 -5.86 15.07
CA ALA A 161 -5.92 -4.69 15.89
C ALA A 161 -5.40 -5.09 17.30
N ARG A 162 -5.99 -6.12 17.91
CA ARG A 162 -5.57 -6.64 19.23
C ARG A 162 -4.21 -7.31 19.13
N ASN A 163 -4.02 -8.16 18.12
CA ASN A 163 -2.78 -8.91 17.91
C ASN A 163 -1.60 -7.96 17.65
N VAL A 164 -1.83 -6.94 16.81
CA VAL A 164 -0.85 -5.87 16.56
C VAL A 164 -0.49 -5.13 17.84
N LYS A 165 -1.48 -4.74 18.65
CA LYS A 165 -1.23 -4.06 19.92
C LYS A 165 -0.39 -4.93 20.86
N GLN A 166 -0.77 -6.20 21.03
CA GLN A 166 -0.03 -7.14 21.88
C GLN A 166 1.42 -7.29 21.42
N LYS A 167 1.66 -7.38 20.11
CA LYS A 167 3.01 -7.52 19.55
C LYS A 167 3.84 -6.25 19.76
N ILE A 168 3.25 -5.07 19.63
CA ILE A 168 3.92 -3.81 19.93
C ILE A 168 4.22 -3.70 21.42
N ASP A 169 3.27 -4.05 22.30
CA ASP A 169 3.47 -4.01 23.76
C ASP A 169 4.62 -4.97 24.18
N GLU A 170 4.69 -6.17 23.59
CA GLU A 170 5.78 -7.13 23.78
C GLU A 170 7.13 -6.54 23.33
N GLY A 171 7.15 -5.90 22.16
CA GLY A 171 8.33 -5.21 21.62
C GLY A 171 8.72 -3.96 22.43
N ARG A 172 7.79 -3.33 23.15
CA ARG A 172 8.07 -2.18 24.00
C ARG A 172 8.44 -2.56 25.44
N ASN A 173 8.18 -3.81 25.83
CA ASN A 173 8.47 -4.27 27.17
C ASN A 173 9.97 -4.11 27.47
N GLU A 174 10.28 -3.33 28.50
CA GLU A 174 11.63 -2.97 28.92
C GLU A 174 12.53 -2.37 27.82
N SER A 175 11.99 -1.65 26.84
CA SER A 175 12.80 -0.94 25.84
C SER A 175 12.42 0.54 25.79
N ASP A 176 13.41 1.42 25.57
CA ASP A 176 13.15 2.83 25.30
C ASP A 176 12.75 3.07 23.84
N LEU A 177 13.16 2.18 22.93
CA LEU A 177 12.98 2.33 21.50
C LEU A 177 12.67 0.99 20.84
N LEU A 178 11.61 0.93 20.05
CA LEU A 178 11.23 -0.21 19.22
C LEU A 178 11.53 0.09 17.75
N ILE A 179 12.50 -0.62 17.17
CA ILE A 179 12.86 -0.48 15.75
C ILE A 179 12.32 -1.66 14.96
N GLY A 180 11.44 -1.39 13.98
CA GLY A 180 10.93 -2.39 13.06
C GLY A 180 11.95 -2.75 11.98
N VAL A 181 12.22 -4.04 11.78
CA VAL A 181 13.10 -4.55 10.73
C VAL A 181 12.27 -5.40 9.77
N HIS A 182 12.12 -4.91 8.53
CA HIS A 182 11.43 -5.64 7.48
C HIS A 182 12.42 -6.42 6.63
N ILE A 183 12.44 -7.73 6.79
CA ILE A 183 13.23 -8.65 5.98
C ILE A 183 12.35 -9.16 4.83
N ARG A 184 12.59 -8.66 3.61
CA ARG A 184 11.83 -9.04 2.43
C ARG A 184 12.67 -9.91 1.50
N ARG A 185 12.22 -11.15 1.33
CA ARG A 185 12.79 -12.18 0.45
C ARG A 185 11.71 -12.65 -0.53
N GLY A 186 11.49 -13.95 -0.66
CA GLY A 186 10.47 -14.56 -1.50
C GLY A 186 10.61 -14.15 -2.96
N ASP A 187 9.67 -13.35 -3.44
CA ASP A 187 9.70 -12.78 -4.79
C ASP A 187 10.92 -11.88 -5.03
N TYR A 188 11.56 -11.36 -3.97
CA TYR A 188 12.75 -10.53 -4.09
C TYR A 188 13.96 -11.27 -4.65
N ALA A 189 13.98 -12.61 -4.63
CA ALA A 189 15.02 -13.39 -5.27
C ALA A 189 15.10 -13.15 -6.80
N PHE A 190 13.98 -12.74 -7.41
CA PHE A 190 13.88 -12.49 -8.85
C PHE A 190 13.47 -11.05 -9.18
N PHE A 191 12.84 -10.34 -8.25
CA PHE A 191 12.47 -8.93 -8.42
C PHE A 191 13.72 -8.06 -8.66
N GLU A 192 13.69 -7.25 -9.72
CA GLU A 192 14.83 -6.40 -10.12
C GLU A 192 16.15 -7.20 -10.26
N GLY A 193 16.06 -8.44 -10.73
CA GLY A 193 17.20 -9.34 -10.86
C GLY A 193 17.84 -9.75 -9.53
N GLY A 194 17.09 -9.71 -8.43
CA GLY A 194 17.61 -10.07 -7.11
C GLY A 194 18.34 -8.93 -6.38
N LYS A 195 18.37 -7.72 -6.95
CA LYS A 195 19.14 -6.58 -6.43
C LYS A 195 18.84 -6.25 -4.96
N TYR A 196 17.61 -6.47 -4.51
CA TYR A 196 17.16 -6.15 -3.16
C TYR A 196 17.00 -7.39 -2.26
N PHE A 197 17.48 -8.55 -2.72
CA PHE A 197 17.51 -9.77 -1.92
C PHE A 197 18.74 -9.74 -1.00
N TYR A 198 18.52 -9.40 0.26
CA TYR A 198 19.60 -9.31 1.25
C TYR A 198 19.62 -10.51 2.19
N GLN A 199 20.83 -10.93 2.55
CA GLN A 199 21.11 -11.95 3.55
C GLN A 199 21.00 -11.37 4.97
N ASP A 200 20.88 -12.24 5.98
CA ASP A 200 20.71 -11.80 7.38
C ASP A 200 21.84 -10.89 7.88
N ASP A 201 23.07 -11.06 7.37
CA ASP A 201 24.23 -10.26 7.76
C ASP A 201 24.07 -8.76 7.42
N VAL A 202 23.40 -8.44 6.32
CA VAL A 202 23.07 -7.05 5.96
C VAL A 202 22.16 -6.44 7.01
N TYR A 203 21.08 -7.14 7.37
CA TYR A 203 20.13 -6.66 8.38
C TYR A 203 20.77 -6.56 9.76
N ARG A 204 21.61 -7.54 10.12
CA ARG A 204 22.37 -7.53 11.37
C ARG A 204 23.25 -6.29 11.47
N ARG A 205 24.04 -5.97 10.42
CA ARG A 205 24.85 -4.75 10.38
C ARG A 205 24.00 -3.49 10.57
N CYS A 206 22.88 -3.39 9.87
CA CYS A 206 21.97 -2.25 10.03
C CYS A 206 21.41 -2.11 11.46
N MET A 207 21.13 -3.24 12.13
CA MET A 207 20.68 -3.25 13.53
C MET A 207 21.80 -2.80 14.49
N GLU A 208 23.03 -3.26 14.26
CA GLU A 208 24.21 -2.83 15.03
C GLU A 208 24.52 -1.34 14.81
N ASP A 209 24.38 -0.82 13.59
CA ASP A 209 24.47 0.61 13.29
C ASP A 209 23.42 1.40 14.08
N ALA A 210 22.17 0.94 14.09
CA ALA A 210 21.11 1.57 14.87
C ALA A 210 21.41 1.56 16.38
N GLN A 211 21.95 0.48 16.93
CA GLN A 211 22.42 0.44 18.33
C GLN A 211 23.48 1.51 18.61
N ARG A 212 24.43 1.73 17.69
CA ARG A 212 25.45 2.76 17.82
C ARG A 212 24.84 4.17 17.75
N LEU A 213 23.90 4.41 16.84
CA LEU A 213 23.21 5.70 16.71
C LEU A 213 22.41 6.08 17.95
N PHE A 214 21.78 5.10 18.60
CA PHE A 214 20.97 5.32 19.81
C PHE A 214 21.64 4.72 21.06
N ALA A 215 22.97 4.88 21.21
CA ALA A 215 23.75 4.24 22.28
C ALA A 215 23.26 4.49 23.71
N ASN A 216 22.50 5.57 23.94
CA ASN A 216 21.91 5.93 25.25
C ASN A 216 20.47 5.40 25.44
N LYS A 217 20.00 4.49 24.58
CA LYS A 217 18.64 3.93 24.61
C LYS A 217 18.71 2.41 24.62
N LYS A 218 17.86 1.76 25.42
CA LYS A 218 17.64 0.32 25.32
C LYS A 218 16.76 0.05 24.10
N ILE A 219 17.35 -0.48 23.04
CA ILE A 219 16.66 -0.80 21.79
C ILE A 219 16.19 -2.24 21.82
N LYS A 220 14.94 -2.46 21.41
CA LYS A 220 14.44 -3.77 21.00
C LYS A 220 14.04 -3.72 19.53
N PHE A 221 14.34 -4.77 18.78
CA PHE A 221 13.97 -4.88 17.37
C PHE A 221 12.71 -5.73 17.19
N LEU A 222 11.79 -5.29 16.35
CA LEU A 222 10.67 -6.10 15.87
C LEU A 222 10.98 -6.60 14.46
N ILE A 223 11.26 -7.88 14.30
CA ILE A 223 11.59 -8.45 12.98
C ILE A 223 10.33 -9.01 12.31
N CYS A 224 9.97 -8.43 11.17
CA CYS A 224 8.89 -8.93 10.31
C CYS A 224 9.47 -9.46 9.00
N SER A 225 9.13 -10.70 8.64
CA SER A 225 9.61 -11.32 7.41
C SER A 225 8.54 -12.18 6.73
N ASN A 226 8.62 -12.29 5.41
CA ASN A 226 7.80 -13.22 4.64
C ASN A 226 8.37 -14.65 4.61
N GLU A 227 9.49 -14.89 5.28
CA GLU A 227 10.16 -16.19 5.42
C GLU A 227 10.58 -16.40 6.88
N ALA A 228 10.96 -17.64 7.23
CA ALA A 228 11.53 -17.91 8.54
C ALA A 228 12.86 -17.18 8.73
N VAL A 229 13.04 -16.57 9.89
CA VAL A 229 14.27 -15.87 10.27
C VAL A 229 15.08 -16.78 11.19
N ASN A 230 16.38 -16.93 10.93
CA ASN A 230 17.27 -17.70 11.79
C ASN A 230 17.69 -16.85 13.02
N PRO A 231 17.30 -17.20 14.25
CA PRO A 231 17.65 -16.42 15.45
C PRO A 231 19.17 -16.31 15.69
N VAL A 232 19.94 -17.31 15.23
CA VAL A 232 21.41 -17.33 15.38
C VAL A 232 22.05 -16.16 14.64
N SER A 233 21.47 -15.72 13.52
CA SER A 233 21.98 -14.58 12.74
C SER A 233 21.97 -13.27 13.54
N PHE A 234 21.11 -13.16 14.56
CA PHE A 234 20.91 -11.94 15.35
C PHE A 234 21.35 -12.10 16.82
N THR A 235 22.19 -13.10 17.12
CA THR A 235 22.73 -13.29 18.48
C THR A 235 23.43 -12.02 18.98
N GLY A 236 23.14 -11.63 20.23
CA GLY A 236 23.65 -10.41 20.87
C GLY A 236 22.75 -9.17 20.67
N LEU A 237 21.71 -9.26 19.85
CA LEU A 237 20.70 -8.22 19.67
C LEU A 237 19.41 -8.61 20.41
N ASP A 238 18.75 -7.65 21.03
CA ASP A 238 17.43 -7.85 21.66
C ASP A 238 16.33 -7.69 20.60
N PHE A 239 15.60 -8.77 20.30
CA PHE A 239 14.57 -8.75 19.28
C PHE A 239 13.39 -9.67 19.61
N VAL A 240 12.25 -9.33 19.03
CA VAL A 240 11.06 -10.17 18.97
C VAL A 240 10.64 -10.35 17.52
N ASN A 241 10.13 -11.53 17.18
CA ASN A 241 9.54 -11.75 15.87
C ASN A 241 8.13 -11.17 15.81
N GLY A 242 7.77 -10.68 14.63
CA GLY A 242 6.41 -10.38 14.26
C GLY A 242 5.49 -11.58 14.41
N THR A 243 4.21 -11.34 14.15
CA THR A 243 3.17 -12.37 14.21
C THR A 243 3.32 -13.40 13.08
N GLY A 244 3.98 -13.02 11.98
CA GLY A 244 4.03 -13.78 10.73
C GLY A 244 2.78 -13.57 9.86
N HIS A 245 1.76 -12.88 10.36
CA HIS A 245 0.58 -12.53 9.59
C HIS A 245 0.81 -11.21 8.85
N PHE A 246 0.75 -11.24 7.52
CA PHE A 246 1.10 -10.12 6.63
C PHE A 246 0.32 -8.81 6.83
N VAL A 247 -0.84 -8.80 7.48
CA VAL A 247 -1.51 -7.54 7.87
C VAL A 247 -1.03 -7.07 9.23
N GLU A 248 -0.84 -8.00 10.15
CA GLU A 248 -0.47 -7.67 11.52
C GLU A 248 0.97 -7.15 11.52
N ASP A 249 1.89 -7.84 10.86
CA ASP A 249 3.28 -7.39 10.70
C ASP A 249 3.37 -6.00 10.04
N LEU A 250 2.53 -5.72 9.03
CA LEU A 250 2.51 -4.40 8.37
C LEU A 250 2.19 -3.27 9.36
N TYR A 251 1.21 -3.51 10.23
CA TYR A 251 0.74 -2.52 11.19
C TYR A 251 1.56 -2.51 12.48
N SER A 252 2.24 -3.61 12.81
CA SER A 252 3.24 -3.63 13.88
C SER A 252 4.47 -2.81 13.49
N LEU A 253 4.93 -2.90 12.23
CA LEU A 253 5.95 -1.97 11.70
C LEU A 253 5.48 -0.51 11.77
N ALA A 254 4.20 -0.24 11.44
CA ALA A 254 3.63 1.10 11.53
C ALA A 254 3.48 1.62 12.98
N GLY A 255 3.62 0.76 13.99
CA GLY A 255 3.59 1.13 15.41
C GLY A 255 4.97 1.20 16.07
N CYS A 256 6.04 0.97 15.31
CA CYS A 256 7.43 1.14 15.76
C CYS A 256 7.83 2.61 15.78
N ASP A 257 8.98 2.91 16.39
CA ASP A 257 9.54 4.26 16.45
C ASP A 257 10.38 4.59 15.20
N TYR A 258 11.01 3.57 14.60
CA TYR A 258 11.72 3.63 13.34
C TYR A 258 11.51 2.33 12.55
N ILE A 259 11.70 2.38 11.23
CA ILE A 259 11.67 1.19 10.35
C ILE A 259 12.98 1.10 9.57
N ILE A 260 13.52 -0.10 9.40
CA ILE A 260 14.63 -0.43 8.51
C ILE A 260 14.20 -1.58 7.58
N GLY A 261 14.60 -1.54 6.31
CA GLY A 261 14.27 -2.60 5.36
C GLY A 261 14.56 -2.24 3.91
N PRO A 262 14.41 -3.16 2.95
CA PRO A 262 14.67 -2.89 1.54
C PRO A 262 13.57 -2.01 0.92
N PRO A 263 13.78 -1.46 -0.29
CA PRO A 263 12.73 -0.78 -1.05
C PRO A 263 11.49 -1.67 -1.16
N SER A 264 10.39 -1.26 -0.53
CA SER A 264 9.16 -2.04 -0.51
C SER A 264 7.96 -1.14 -0.28
N THR A 265 6.92 -1.30 -1.12
CA THR A 265 5.61 -0.68 -0.90
C THR A 265 5.03 -1.03 0.47
N TYR A 266 5.41 -2.17 1.04
CA TYR A 266 5.01 -2.62 2.37
C TYR A 266 5.57 -1.70 3.47
N SER A 267 6.90 -1.50 3.52
CA SER A 267 7.52 -0.59 4.48
C SER A 267 7.14 0.87 4.25
N MET A 268 6.99 1.29 2.99
CA MET A 268 6.54 2.65 2.67
C MET A 268 5.11 2.90 3.18
N TRP A 269 4.20 1.92 3.08
CA TRP A 269 2.87 2.03 3.69
C TRP A 269 2.94 2.15 5.21
N ALA A 270 3.74 1.30 5.87
CA ALA A 270 3.89 1.36 7.33
C ALA A 270 4.39 2.74 7.79
N SER A 271 5.39 3.28 7.09
CA SER A 271 5.90 4.64 7.31
C SER A 271 4.80 5.70 7.14
N PHE A 272 4.08 5.69 6.02
CA PHE A 272 3.00 6.65 5.75
C PHE A 272 1.87 6.56 6.78
N TYR A 273 1.37 5.36 7.07
CA TYR A 273 0.23 5.13 7.96
C TYR A 273 0.57 5.49 9.41
N GLY A 274 1.73 5.02 9.88
CA GLY A 274 2.21 5.23 11.25
C GLY A 274 2.85 6.59 11.51
N ASN A 275 3.20 7.35 10.46
CA ASN A 275 4.09 8.51 10.55
C ASN A 275 5.48 8.12 11.10
N VAL A 276 5.97 6.94 10.71
CA VAL A 276 7.20 6.35 11.25
C VAL A 276 8.35 6.60 10.28
N PRO A 277 9.48 7.19 10.72
CA PRO A 277 10.65 7.35 9.88
C PRO A 277 11.19 5.99 9.41
N PHE A 278 11.44 5.86 8.11
CA PHE A 278 11.90 4.64 7.47
C PHE A 278 13.26 4.86 6.81
N ARG A 279 14.22 3.97 7.09
CA ARG A 279 15.50 3.86 6.38
C ARG A 279 15.48 2.69 5.40
N MET A 280 15.52 3.04 4.12
CA MET A 280 15.47 2.08 3.01
C MET A 280 16.87 1.60 2.61
N ILE A 281 17.18 0.31 2.75
CA ILE A 281 18.48 -0.30 2.39
C ILE A 281 18.60 -0.40 0.86
N ARG A 282 19.42 0.46 0.24
CA ARG A 282 19.57 0.54 -1.23
C ARG A 282 20.71 -0.30 -1.78
N ALA A 283 21.71 -0.59 -0.96
CA ALA A 283 22.81 -1.51 -1.23
C ALA A 283 23.15 -2.37 0.00
N SER A 284 23.85 -3.49 -0.20
CA SER A 284 24.21 -4.44 0.85
C SER A 284 25.23 -3.90 1.87
N ASP A 285 25.95 -2.85 1.51
CA ASP A 285 26.95 -2.13 2.29
C ASP A 285 26.45 -0.77 2.81
N ASP A 286 25.14 -0.48 2.66
CA ASP A 286 24.51 0.72 3.24
C ASP A 286 24.76 0.78 4.75
N GLN A 287 25.23 1.95 5.20
CA GLN A 287 25.27 2.30 6.62
C GLN A 287 24.01 3.05 7.02
N ILE A 288 23.56 2.83 8.25
CA ILE A 288 22.40 3.53 8.81
C ILE A 288 22.88 4.84 9.46
N ASN A 289 22.32 5.96 9.01
CA ASN A 289 22.50 7.29 9.63
C ASN A 289 21.14 7.88 10.00
N LEU A 290 21.09 8.71 11.04
CA LEU A 290 19.84 9.35 11.51
C LEU A 290 19.20 10.23 10.43
N GLU A 291 20.01 10.91 9.63
CA GLU A 291 19.53 11.81 8.57
C GLU A 291 18.84 11.08 7.42
N ASP A 292 19.08 9.78 7.24
CA ASP A 292 18.47 8.99 6.17
C ASP A 292 17.08 8.45 6.54
N PHE A 293 16.63 8.67 7.78
CA PHE A 293 15.29 8.28 8.22
C PHE A 293 14.29 9.35 7.84
N HIS A 294 13.33 8.98 6.99
CA HIS A 294 12.28 9.90 6.55
C HIS A 294 10.91 9.23 6.61
N VAL A 295 9.88 10.02 6.87
CA VAL A 295 8.50 9.57 6.67
C VAL A 295 8.20 9.58 5.18
N PHE A 296 7.85 8.42 4.63
CA PHE A 296 7.55 8.30 3.22
C PHE A 296 6.12 8.71 2.91
N THR A 297 5.95 9.41 1.79
CA THR A 297 4.70 9.45 1.05
C THR A 297 4.71 8.31 0.02
N ILE A 298 3.56 7.64 -0.16
CA ILE A 298 3.40 6.43 -0.99
C ILE A 298 2.87 6.73 -2.39
#